data_AF-A0AAW1HXJ3-F1
#
_entry.id   AF-A0AAW1HXJ3-F1
#
_cell.length_a   1.000
_cell.length_b   1.000
_cell.length_c   1.000
_cell.angle_alpha   90.00
_cell.angle_beta   90.00
_cell.angle_gamma   90.00
#
_symmetry.space_group_name_H-M   'P 1'
#
loop_
_entity.id
_entity.type
_entity.pdbx_description
1 polymer ?
#
loop_
_entity_poly.entity_id
_entity_poly.type
_entity_poly.pdbx_seq_one_letter_code
_entity_poly.pdbx_strand_id
1 'polypeptide(L)'
;MPRNPPRKTNIGAFSEEKMSRAVKACKSSSQWERYVKKQKESAGVSIRMTPNYAVNKVFTNEQEKALTEYIITSSQMFYGLSSIDCRKLAYELAVTNKCFTACLR
;
A
#
# COMPACT_ATOMS: atom_id res chain seq x y z
N MET A 1 4.35 23.77 -11.41
CA MET A 1 5.24 22.76 -12.04
C MET A 1 5.20 21.48 -11.22
N PRO A 2 4.80 20.32 -11.76
CA PRO A 2 4.81 19.10 -10.97
C PRO A 2 6.25 18.61 -10.79
N ARG A 3 6.75 18.66 -9.54
CA ARG A 3 7.99 18.01 -9.12
C ARG A 3 7.70 16.52 -8.91
N ASN A 4 7.72 15.73 -9.98
CA ASN A 4 7.80 14.27 -9.82
C ASN A 4 9.17 13.79 -10.32
N PRO A 5 10.24 13.90 -9.51
CA PRO A 5 11.51 13.32 -9.88
C PRO A 5 11.33 11.80 -10.06
N PRO A 6 11.85 11.19 -11.13
CA PRO A 6 11.79 9.74 -11.29
C PRO A 6 12.43 9.08 -10.06
N ARG A 7 11.73 8.14 -9.42
CA ARG A 7 12.28 7.39 -8.28
C ARG A 7 13.53 6.65 -8.75
N LYS A 8 14.70 7.04 -8.22
CA LYS A 8 15.98 6.31 -8.35
C LYS A 8 16.02 5.06 -7.45
N THR A 9 14.93 4.31 -7.37
CA THR A 9 14.97 3.00 -6.70
C THR A 9 15.39 2.00 -7.75
N ASN A 10 16.58 1.40 -7.59
CA ASN A 10 17.00 0.25 -8.38
C ASN A 10 15.95 -0.87 -8.18
N ILE A 11 15.02 -0.99 -9.11
CA ILE A 11 14.02 -2.05 -9.09
C ILE A 11 14.75 -3.37 -9.33
N GLY A 12 14.84 -4.19 -8.28
CA GLY A 12 14.72 -5.65 -8.40
C GLY A 12 15.91 -6.49 -8.87
N ALA A 13 17.09 -5.92 -9.15
CA ALA A 13 18.27 -6.71 -9.54
C ALA A 13 19.27 -6.85 -8.37
N PHE A 14 18.83 -7.38 -7.23
CA PHE A 14 19.75 -7.73 -6.15
C PHE A 14 20.13 -9.21 -6.29
N SER A 15 21.42 -9.49 -6.48
CA SER A 15 21.93 -10.86 -6.44
C SER A 15 21.82 -11.42 -5.02
N GLU A 16 21.65 -12.74 -4.91
CA GLU A 16 21.59 -13.45 -3.63
C GLU A 16 22.80 -13.12 -2.75
N GLU A 17 23.98 -13.01 -3.36
CA GLU A 17 25.22 -12.62 -2.69
C GLU A 17 25.15 -11.24 -2.06
N LYS A 18 24.61 -10.24 -2.78
CA LYS A 18 24.49 -8.86 -2.30
C LYS A 18 23.49 -8.77 -1.15
N MET A 19 22.42 -9.57 -1.20
CA MET A 19 21.47 -9.70 -0.08
C MET A 19 22.11 -10.36 1.13
N SER A 20 22.85 -11.47 0.96
CA SER A 20 23.53 -12.18 2.06
C SER A 20 24.52 -11.29 2.81
N ARG A 21 25.26 -10.43 2.09
CA ARG A 21 26.22 -9.48 2.66
C ARG A 21 25.53 -8.39 3.47
N ALA A 22 24.38 -7.91 3.02
CA ALA A 22 23.58 -6.92 3.75
C ALA A 22 22.96 -7.50 5.03
N VAL A 23 22.50 -8.76 4.99
CA VAL A 23 21.97 -9.47 6.19
C VAL A 23 23.04 -9.56 7.28
N LYS A 24 24.27 -9.96 6.93
CA LYS A 24 25.39 -10.04 7.89
C LYS A 24 25.77 -8.68 8.49
N ALA A 25 25.52 -7.59 7.78
CA ALA A 25 25.83 -6.24 8.23
C ALA A 25 24.75 -5.62 9.14
N CYS A 26 23.49 -6.09 9.06
CA CYS A 26 22.37 -5.53 9.81
C CYS A 26 21.96 -6.43 10.99
N LYS A 27 22.02 -5.90 12.21
CA LYS A 27 21.72 -6.61 13.48
C LYS A 27 20.25 -7.01 13.71
N SER A 28 19.36 -6.82 12.73
CA SER A 28 17.95 -7.26 12.78
C SER A 28 17.70 -8.30 11.68
N SER A 29 18.05 -9.56 11.95
CA SER A 29 18.15 -10.59 10.91
C SER A 29 16.80 -11.13 10.41
N SER A 30 15.72 -10.98 11.19
CA SER A 30 14.42 -11.64 10.94
C SER A 30 13.71 -11.23 9.64
N GLN A 31 13.73 -9.95 9.27
CA GLN A 31 13.06 -9.49 8.06
C GLN A 31 13.76 -9.97 6.79
N TRP A 32 15.10 -9.88 6.78
CA TRP A 32 15.91 -10.27 5.64
C TRP A 32 15.93 -11.79 5.44
N GLU A 33 16.02 -12.56 6.53
CA GLU A 33 15.89 -14.02 6.49
C GLU A 33 14.55 -14.46 5.90
N ARG A 34 13.45 -13.80 6.29
CA ARG A 34 12.12 -14.05 5.71
C ARG A 34 12.11 -13.81 4.19
N TYR A 35 12.77 -12.76 3.72
CA TYR A 35 12.84 -12.44 2.29
C TYR A 35 13.70 -13.42 1.50
N VAL A 36 14.87 -13.82 2.02
CA VAL A 36 15.73 -14.84 1.39
C VAL A 36 15.01 -16.18 1.30
N LYS A 37 14.31 -16.60 2.37
CA LYS A 37 13.49 -17.81 2.37
C LYS A 37 12.40 -17.75 1.30
N LYS A 38 11.64 -16.65 1.25
CA LYS A 38 10.61 -16.43 0.22
C LYS A 38 11.20 -16.46 -1.20
N GLN A 39 12.42 -15.95 -1.39
CA GLN A 39 13.11 -16.01 -2.68
C GLN A 39 13.49 -17.41 -3.12
N LYS A 40 13.99 -18.22 -2.19
CA LYS A 40 14.32 -19.63 -2.44
C LYS A 40 13.09 -20.48 -2.75
N GLU A 41 11.97 -20.20 -2.09
CA GLU A 41 10.69 -20.90 -2.30
C GLU A 41 10.02 -20.53 -3.64
N SER A 42 10.27 -19.32 -4.16
CA SER A 42 9.72 -18.87 -5.44
C SER A 42 10.70 -19.17 -6.56
N ALA A 43 10.64 -20.37 -7.14
CA ALA A 43 11.56 -20.87 -8.18
C ALA A 43 11.61 -20.01 -9.47
N GLY A 44 12.27 -18.85 -9.43
CA GLY A 44 12.55 -18.00 -10.60
C GLY A 44 11.49 -16.95 -10.96
N VAL A 45 10.40 -16.84 -10.19
CA VAL A 45 9.39 -15.79 -10.39
C VAL A 45 9.88 -14.48 -9.75
N SER A 46 9.78 -13.35 -10.47
CA SER A 46 10.12 -12.04 -9.93
C SER A 46 9.22 -11.67 -8.75
N ILE A 47 9.73 -11.83 -7.53
CA ILE A 47 8.96 -11.52 -6.32
C ILE A 47 8.93 -10.01 -6.15
N ARG A 48 7.78 -9.40 -6.45
CA ARG A 48 7.51 -8.04 -6.01
C ARG A 48 7.13 -8.07 -4.54
N MET A 49 7.88 -7.35 -3.72
CA MET A 49 7.52 -7.09 -2.33
C MET A 49 6.44 -6.01 -2.28
N THR A 50 5.25 -6.32 -2.78
CA THR A 50 4.09 -5.44 -2.68
C THR A 50 3.49 -5.56 -1.28
N PRO A 51 3.27 -4.44 -0.56
CA PRO A 51 2.50 -4.47 0.68
C PRO A 51 1.14 -5.11 0.45
N ASN A 52 0.67 -5.89 1.43
CA ASN A 52 -0.67 -6.45 1.36
C ASN A 52 -1.70 -5.40 1.81
N TYR A 53 -2.17 -4.60 0.85
CA TYR A 53 -3.19 -3.57 1.10
C TYR A 53 -4.60 -4.13 1.38
N ALA A 54 -4.79 -5.45 1.27
CA ALA A 54 -6.06 -6.07 1.66
C ALA A 54 -6.18 -6.23 3.18
N VAL A 55 -5.07 -6.18 3.91
CA VAL A 55 -5.07 -6.26 5.38
C VAL A 55 -5.44 -4.88 5.92
N ASN A 56 -6.49 -4.80 6.73
CA ASN A 56 -7.04 -3.57 7.34
C ASN A 56 -7.90 -2.69 6.40
N LYS A 57 -8.60 -3.30 5.43
CA LYS A 57 -9.67 -2.58 4.72
C LYS A 57 -10.81 -2.24 5.68
N VAL A 58 -11.10 -0.94 5.81
CA VAL A 58 -12.20 -0.42 6.64
C VAL A 58 -13.53 -0.48 5.90
N PHE A 59 -13.51 -0.29 4.58
CA PHE A 59 -14.70 -0.30 3.74
C PHE A 59 -14.87 -1.63 3.01
N THR A 60 -16.12 -2.01 2.76
CA THR A 60 -16.41 -3.09 1.80
C THR A 60 -16.04 -2.64 0.38
N ASN A 61 -15.85 -3.61 -0.53
CA ASN A 61 -15.52 -3.29 -1.91
C ASN A 61 -16.60 -2.43 -2.60
N GLU A 62 -17.86 -2.57 -2.19
CA GLU A 62 -18.98 -1.78 -2.72
C GLU A 62 -18.94 -0.33 -2.23
N GLN A 63 -18.68 -0.13 -0.93
CA GLN A 63 -18.51 1.20 -0.34
C GLN A 63 -17.30 1.93 -0.92
N GLU A 64 -16.19 1.21 -1.10
CA GLU A 64 -14.96 1.75 -1.69
C GLU A 64 -15.22 2.20 -3.13
N LYS A 65 -15.96 1.42 -3.93
CA LYS A 65 -16.38 1.80 -5.29
C LYS A 65 -17.25 3.06 -5.30
N ALA A 66 -18.31 3.09 -4.50
CA ALA A 66 -19.21 4.25 -4.43
C ALA A 66 -18.47 5.54 -4.02
N LEU A 67 -17.54 5.44 -3.06
CA LEU A 67 -16.70 6.56 -2.64
C LEU A 67 -15.79 7.04 -3.77
N THR A 68 -15.15 6.12 -4.50
CA THR A 68 -14.29 6.49 -5.64
C THR A 68 -15.06 7.16 -6.77
N GLU A 69 -16.24 6.63 -7.11
CA GLU A 69 -17.11 7.20 -8.14
C GLU A 69 -17.51 8.63 -7.77
N TYR A 70 -17.96 8.85 -6.52
CA TYR A 70 -18.31 10.18 -6.04
C TYR A 70 -17.16 11.19 -6.16
N ILE A 71 -15.94 10.80 -5.76
CA ILE A 71 -14.75 11.66 -5.86
C ILE A 71 -14.43 11.97 -7.33
N ILE A 72 -14.50 10.98 -8.22
CA ILE A 72 -14.25 11.19 -9.65
C ILE A 72 -15.30 12.12 -10.26
N THR A 73 -16.59 11.90 -9.98
CA THR A 73 -17.68 12.75 -10.49
C THR A 73 -17.54 14.18 -9.96
N SER A 74 -17.24 14.37 -8.68
CA SER A 74 -17.00 15.71 -8.12
C SER A 74 -15.84 16.44 -8.80
N SER A 75 -14.76 15.72 -9.10
CA SER A 75 -13.61 16.26 -9.83
C SER A 75 -13.97 16.66 -11.27
N GLN A 76 -14.85 15.90 -11.93
CA GLN A 76 -15.32 16.21 -13.28
C GLN A 76 -16.26 17.41 -13.32
N MET A 77 -17.06 17.63 -12.27
CA MET A 77 -17.98 18.76 -12.14
C MET A 77 -17.28 20.08 -11.73
N PHE A 78 -15.94 20.14 -11.79
CA PHE A 78 -15.12 21.27 -11.32
C PHE A 78 -15.26 21.60 -9.82
N TYR A 79 -15.90 20.74 -9.03
CA TYR A 79 -15.95 20.78 -7.57
C TYR A 79 -14.94 19.78 -6.98
N GLY A 80 -13.68 19.87 -7.43
CA GLY A 80 -12.64 18.97 -6.95
C GLY A 80 -12.50 19.06 -5.43
N LEU A 81 -12.72 17.95 -4.73
CA LEU A 81 -12.47 17.89 -3.29
C LEU A 81 -10.98 17.95 -3.00
N SER A 82 -10.60 18.73 -1.99
CA SER A 82 -9.25 18.67 -1.45
C SER A 82 -9.00 17.33 -0.76
N SER A 83 -7.72 16.95 -0.59
CA SER A 83 -7.38 15.74 0.17
C SER A 83 -7.84 15.77 1.63
N ILE A 84 -8.09 16.95 2.19
CA ILE A 84 -8.67 17.12 3.52
C ILE A 84 -10.16 16.78 3.48
N ASP A 85 -10.88 17.29 2.49
CA ASP A 85 -12.33 17.07 2.38
C ASP A 85 -12.66 15.64 1.98
N CYS A 86 -11.85 15.01 1.12
CA CYS A 86 -11.97 13.56 0.85
C CYS A 86 -11.83 12.72 2.12
N ARG A 87 -10.96 13.11 3.06
CA ARG A 87 -10.80 12.40 4.35
C ARG A 87 -11.98 12.63 5.28
N LYS A 88 -12.55 13.84 5.31
CA LYS A 88 -13.79 14.13 6.06
C LYS A 88 -14.95 13.31 5.52
N LEU A 89 -15.13 13.31 4.20
CA LEU A 89 -16.14 12.50 3.50
C LEU A 89 -15.99 11.01 3.84
N ALA A 90 -14.78 10.46 3.75
CA ALA A 90 -14.52 9.06 4.10
C ALA A 90 -14.82 8.78 5.58
N TYR A 91 -14.46 9.70 6.48
CA TYR A 91 -14.77 9.56 7.90
C TYR A 91 -16.28 9.58 8.16
N GLU A 92 -17.02 10.53 7.59
CA GLU A 92 -18.47 10.61 7.69
C GLU A 92 -19.15 9.33 7.19
N LEU A 93 -18.69 8.80 6.05
CA LEU A 93 -19.16 7.54 5.48
C LEU A 93 -18.86 6.34 6.40
N ALA A 94 -17.69 6.30 7.02
CA ALA A 94 -17.35 5.27 8.01
C ALA A 94 -18.21 5.36 9.28
N VAL A 95 -18.55 6.58 9.74
CA VAL A 95 -19.39 6.81 10.93
C VAL A 95 -20.82 6.34 10.66
N THR A 96 -21.39 6.72 9.51
CA THR A 96 -22.76 6.33 9.13
C THR A 96 -22.88 4.82 8.96
N ASN A 97 -21.88 4.18 8.36
CA ASN A 97 -21.87 2.73 8.11
C ASN A 97 -21.32 1.91 9.30
N LYS A 98 -20.93 2.55 10.41
CA LYS A 98 -20.39 1.92 11.63
C LYS A 98 -19.19 1.00 11.36
N CYS A 99 -18.32 1.35 10.42
CA CYS A 99 -17.21 0.50 9.98
C CYS A 99 -16.02 0.43 10.97
N PHE A 100 -16.01 1.23 12.03
CA PHE A 100 -14.89 1.34 12.98
C PHE A 100 -14.77 0.15 13.95
N THR A 101 -15.81 -0.68 14.10
CA THR A 101 -15.84 -1.73 15.13
C THR A 101 -14.97 -2.94 14.81
N ALA A 102 -14.45 -3.07 13.59
CA ALA A 102 -13.64 -4.22 13.18
C ALA A 102 -12.17 -4.15 13.63
N CYS A 103 -11.66 -2.98 14.05
CA CYS A 103 -10.24 -2.78 14.40
C CYS A 103 -9.93 -2.90 15.91
N LEU A 104 -10.95 -3.07 16.76
CA LEU A 104 -10.81 -3.19 18.23
C LEU A 104 -10.72 -4.65 18.73
N ARG A 105 -10.31 -5.59 17.88
CA ARG A 105 -10.23 -7.01 18.23
C ARG A 105 -8.84 -7.60 18.03
#